data_AF-A0A3R7DAL5-F1
#
_entry.id   AF-A0A3R7DAL5-F1
#
_cell.length_a   1.000
_cell.length_b   1.000
_cell.length_c   1.000
_cell.angle_alpha   90.00
_cell.angle_beta   90.00
_cell.angle_gamma   90.00
#
_symmetry.space_group_name_H-M   'P 1'
#
loop_
_entity.id
_entity.type
_entity.pdbx_description
1 polymer ?
#
loop_
_entity_poly.entity_id
_entity_poly.type
_entity_poly.pdbx_seq_one_letter_code
_entity_poly.pdbx_strand_id
1 'polypeptide(L)' 'MKAEDILEKYGLTKETTTRYIDAITRMNQTEAAEELEVSRDTVNRYKKAFDKMTDLERGQLIASLTTDKLLRQAYKQSER' A
#
# COMPACT_ATOMS: atom_id res chain seq x y z
N MET A 1 0.36 15.95 5.98
CA MET A 1 0.80 15.66 4.61
C MET A 1 -0.21 14.69 4.01
N LYS A 2 -0.61 14.85 2.75
CA LYS A 2 -1.58 13.96 2.11
C LYS A 2 -0.90 12.64 1.73
N ALA A 3 -1.70 11.59 1.51
CA ALA A 3 -1.16 10.28 1.11
C ALA A 3 -0.43 10.37 -0.23
N GLU A 4 -0.92 11.20 -1.16
CA GLU A 4 -0.30 11.48 -2.45
C GLU A 4 1.11 12.06 -2.30
N ASP A 5 1.28 13.02 -1.38
CA ASP A 5 2.58 13.64 -1.11
C ASP A 5 3.58 12.62 -0.54
N ILE A 6 3.11 11.68 0.30
CA ILE A 6 3.93 10.59 0.84
C ILE A 6 4.34 9.63 -0.28
N LEU A 7 3.41 9.23 -1.15
CA LEU A 7 3.69 8.37 -2.29
C LEU A 7 4.74 8.99 -3.21
N GLU A 8 4.60 10.28 -3.54
CA GLU A 8 5.55 11.01 -4.38
C GLU A 8 6.93 11.10 -3.72
N LYS A 9 6.99 11.49 -2.44
CA LYS A 9 8.24 11.60 -1.66
C LYS A 9 9.07 10.32 -1.69
N TYR A 10 8.42 9.15 -1.68
CA TYR A 10 9.08 7.86 -1.65
C TYR A 10 9.12 7.15 -3.02
N GLY A 11 8.65 7.79 -4.09
CA GLY A 11 8.63 7.23 -5.45
C GLY A 11 7.77 5.98 -5.58
N LEU A 12 6.63 5.95 -4.89
CA LEU A 12 5.72 4.82 -4.81
C LEU A 12 4.46 5.06 -5.65
N THR A 13 3.98 4.02 -6.32
CA THR A 13 2.68 4.05 -7.00
C THR A 13 1.55 3.73 -6.02
N LYS A 14 0.39 4.38 -6.19
CA LYS A 14 -0.80 4.16 -5.35
C LYS A 14 -1.27 2.70 -5.38
N GLU A 15 -1.31 2.12 -6.57
CA GLU A 15 -1.81 0.75 -6.79
C GLU A 15 -0.91 -0.30 -6.11
N THR A 16 0.39 -0.30 -6.42
CA THR A 16 1.33 -1.26 -5.83
C THR A 16 1.45 -1.04 -4.32
N THR A 17 1.36 0.20 -3.83
CA THR A 17 1.40 0.48 -2.38
C THR A 17 0.18 -0.09 -1.68
N THR A 18 -1.02 0.09 -2.25
CA THR A 18 -2.26 -0.47 -1.69
C THR A 18 -2.16 -1.97 -1.57
N ARG A 19 -1.73 -2.65 -2.64
CA ARG A 19 -1.58 -4.09 -2.62
C ARG A 19 -0.48 -4.53 -1.64
N TYR A 20 0.64 -3.80 -1.57
CA TYR A 20 1.72 -4.07 -0.61
C TYR A 20 1.22 -3.97 0.84
N ILE A 21 0.41 -2.95 1.15
CA ILE A 21 -0.24 -2.80 2.46
C ILE A 21 -1.15 -4.00 2.75
N ASP A 22 -1.95 -4.45 1.78
CA ASP A 22 -2.79 -5.65 1.95
C ASP A 22 -1.95 -6.89 2.28
N ALA A 23 -0.84 -7.09 1.57
CA ALA A 23 0.02 -8.26 1.76
C ALA A 23 0.68 -8.25 3.15
N ILE A 24 1.19 -7.11 3.61
CA ILE A 24 1.83 -7.02 4.94
C ILE A 24 0.81 -7.06 6.08
N THR A 25 -0.43 -6.60 5.87
CA THR A 25 -1.50 -6.66 6.88
C THR A 25 -2.09 -8.07 7.03
N ARG A 26 -1.98 -8.92 6.01
CA ARG A 26 -2.42 -10.34 6.03
C ARG A 26 -1.35 -11.31 6.57
N MET A 27 -0.25 -10.80 7.13
CA MET A 27 0.79 -11.53 7.89
C MET A 27 1.74 -12.50 7.13
N ASN A 28 1.72 -12.62 5.80
CA ASN A 28 2.72 -13.43 5.08
C ASN A 28 3.62 -12.59 4.17
N GLN A 29 4.74 -12.11 4.72
CA GLN A 29 5.74 -11.30 4.00
C GLN A 29 6.37 -12.00 2.80
N THR A 30 6.42 -13.34 2.80
CA THR A 30 7.03 -14.13 1.72
C THR A 30 6.07 -14.27 0.52
N GLU A 31 4.77 -14.37 0.77
CA GLU A 31 3.72 -14.46 -0.26
C GLU A 31 3.41 -13.11 -0.90
N ALA A 32 3.81 -12.00 -0.27
CA ALA A 32 3.58 -10.66 -0.82
C ALA A 32 4.14 -10.51 -2.25
N ALA A 33 5.33 -11.03 -2.58
CA ALA A 33 5.85 -10.91 -3.94
C ALA A 33 5.01 -11.69 -4.98
N GLU A 34 4.50 -12.86 -4.59
CA GLU A 34 3.69 -13.73 -5.44
C GLU A 34 2.25 -13.19 -5.58
N GLU A 35 1.66 -12.67 -4.51
CA GLU A 35 0.32 -12.05 -4.51
C GLU A 35 0.31 -10.70 -5.26
N LEU A 36 1.47 -10.04 -5.35
CA LEU A 36 1.62 -8.75 -5.99
C LEU A 36 1.95 -8.81 -7.48
N GLU A 37 2.26 -9.97 -8.05
CA GLU A 37 2.75 -10.11 -9.44
C GLU A 37 3.87 -9.10 -9.79
N VAL A 38 4.65 -8.66 -8.79
CA VAL A 38 5.76 -7.71 -8.97
C VAL A 38 7.08 -8.39 -8.67
N SER A 39 8.17 -7.84 -9.22
CA SER A 39 9.51 -8.37 -8.95
C SER A 39 9.85 -8.26 -7.46
N ARG A 40 10.68 -9.19 -6.97
CA ARG A 40 11.26 -9.13 -5.61
C ARG A 40 11.97 -7.80 -5.33
N ASP A 41 12.58 -7.20 -6.35
CA ASP A 41 13.22 -5.88 -6.25
C ASP A 41 12.21 -4.75 -5.97
N THR A 42 11.01 -4.85 -6.55
CA THR A 42 9.92 -3.91 -6.29
C THR A 42 9.47 -4.02 -4.83
N VAL A 43 9.26 -5.25 -4.33
CA VAL A 43 8.93 -5.47 -2.91
C VAL A 43 10.02 -4.92 -1.99
N ASN A 44 11.29 -5.17 -2.31
CA ASN A 44 12.42 -4.65 -1.53
C ASN A 44 12.49 -3.11 -1.53
N ARG A 45 12.16 -2.47 -2.65
CA ARG A 45 12.08 -1.00 -2.74
C ARG A 45 10.99 -0.45 -1.83
N TYR A 46 9.81 -1.08 -1.83
CA TYR A 46 8.66 -0.66 -1.03
C TYR A 46 8.92 -0.89 0.45
N LYS A 47 9.53 -2.03 0.81
CA LYS A 47 10.01 -2.29 2.18
C LYS A 47 10.96 -1.19 2.66
N LYS A 48 12.01 -0.89 1.88
CA LYS A 48 12.97 0.19 2.21
C LYS A 48 12.31 1.56 2.31
N ALA A 49 11.29 1.85 1.50
CA ALA A 49 10.53 3.08 1.58
C ALA A 49 9.74 3.16 2.90
N PHE A 50 9.03 2.09 3.26
CA PHE A 50 8.29 1.99 4.51
C PHE A 50 9.19 2.08 5.74
N ASP A 51 10.40 1.51 5.69
CA ASP A 51 11.40 1.60 6.77
C ASP A 51 11.92 3.03 6.97
N LYS A 52 11.91 3.86 5.91
CA LYS A 52 12.31 5.28 5.97
C LYS A 52 11.19 6.22 6.41
N MET A 53 9.94 5.76 6.37
CA MET A 53 8.80 6.56 6.83
C MET A 53 8.80 6.70 8.34
N THR A 54 8.40 7.88 8.82
CA THR A 54 8.00 8.03 10.22
C THR A 54 6.74 7.23 10.51
N ASP A 55 6.50 6.87 11.78
CA ASP A 55 5.28 6.14 12.14
C ASP A 55 4.01 6.91 11.79
N LEU A 56 4.06 8.25 11.86
CA LEU A 56 2.96 9.12 11.44
C LEU A 56 2.71 9.05 9.93
N GLU A 57 3.77 9.15 9.10
CA GLU A 57 3.65 9.03 7.64
C GLU A 57 3.11 7.64 7.25
N ARG A 58 3.65 6.58 7.87
CA ARG A 58 3.24 5.20 7.62
C ARG A 58 1.77 4.98 8.01
N GLY A 59 1.36 5.46 9.18
CA GLY A 59 -0.02 5.37 9.65
C GLY A 59 -1.00 6.13 8.76
N GLN A 60 -0.65 7.36 8.34
CA GLN A 60 -1.46 8.17 7.43
C GLN A 60 -1.64 7.49 6.06
N LEU A 61 -0.56 6.94 5.50
CA LEU A 61 -0.58 6.26 4.22
C LEU A 61 -1.46 5.00 4.26
N ILE A 62 -1.30 4.17 5.31
CA ILE A 62 -2.10 2.95 5.49
C ILE A 62 -3.58 3.29 5.65
N ALA A 63 -3.92 4.23 6.53
CA ALA A 63 -5.31 4.62 6.76
C ALA A 63 -5.98 5.13 5.48
N SER A 64 -5.31 6.06 4.77
CA SER A 64 -5.85 6.66 3.55
C SER A 64 -6.09 5.63 2.44
N LEU A 65 -5.10 4.78 2.15
CA LEU A 65 -5.23 3.80 1.07
C LEU A 65 -6.23 2.68 1.41
N THR A 66 -6.32 2.29 2.67
CA THR A 66 -7.31 1.30 3.13
C THR A 66 -8.72 1.85 3.04
N THR A 67 -8.96 3.09 3.50
CA THR A 67 -10.27 3.76 3.38
C THR A 67 -10.69 3.91 1.93
N ASP A 68 -9.80 4.38 1.05
CA ASP A 68 -10.07 4.52 -0.39
C ASP A 68 -10.49 3.18 -1.02
N LYS A 69 -9.79 2.10 -0.67
CA LYS A 69 -10.09 0.75 -1.16
C LYS A 69 -11.46 0.28 -0.67
N LEU A 70 -11.75 0.43 0.62
CA LEU A 70 -13.03 0.03 1.22
C LEU A 70 -14.20 0.79 0.59
N LEU A 71 -14.05 2.11 0.38
CA LEU A 71 -15.08 2.91 -0.30
C LEU A 71 -15.32 2.40 -1.73
N ARG A 72 -14.26 2.14 -2.50
CA ARG A 72 -14.40 1.58 -3.86
C ARG A 72 -15.10 0.22 -3.86
N GLN A 73 -14.84 -0.62 -2.87
CA GLN A 73 -15.51 -1.92 -2.73
C GLN A 73 -16.99 -1.75 -2.38
N ALA A 74 -17.30 -0.86 -1.44
CA ALA A 74 -18.68 -0.56 -1.06
C ALA A 74 -19.50 -0.02 -2.24
N TYR A 75 -18.92 0.92 -3.02
CA TYR A 75 -19.58 1.42 -4.24
C TYR A 75 -19.80 0.32 -5.28
N LYS A 76 -18.79 -0.52 -5.56
CA LYS A 76 -18.94 -1.64 -6.50
C LYS A 76 -19.98 -2.67 -6.07
N GLN A 77 -20.23 -2.82 -4.77
CA GLN A 77 -21.28 -3.70 -4.25
C GLN A 77 -22.68 -3.09 -4.38
N SER A 78 -22.80 -1.76 -4.33
CA SER A 78 -24.08 -1.06 -4.50
C SER A 78 -24.60 -1.04 -5.95
N GLU A 79 -23.74 -1.36 -6.93
CA GLU A 79 -24.08 -1.40 -8.36
C GLU A 79 -24.44 -2.82 -8.87
N ARG A 80 -24.47 -3.82 -7.99
CA ARG A 80 -24.82 -5.22 -8.30
C ARG A 80 -26.21 -5.58 -7.78
#